data_AF-A0A920VKL0-F1
#
_entry.id   AF-A0A920VKL0-F1
#
_cell.length_a   1.000
_cell.length_b   1.000
_cell.length_c   1.000
_cell.angle_alpha   90.00
_cell.angle_beta   90.00
_cell.angle_gamma   90.00
#
_symmetry.space_group_name_H-M   'P 1'
#
loop_
_entity.id
_entity.type
_entity.pdbx_description
1 polymer ?
#
loop_
_entity_poly.entity_id
_entity_poly.type
_entity_poly.pdbx_seq_one_letter_code
_entity_poly.pdbx_strand_id
1 'polypeptide(L)'
;MTLFSVLFGAGIVMMWERAEATGRKSTGLHYRRTLWLLVFGLIHAYLLWSGDILFLYAICASWVYWLRRASPKVLTIVGSLVLMVSPVLYLAAGSTMPSWPTQDLIALTESWAPGYEAVTREVGNFQGSWGQQMESRVQLALGLQREALPFWGFWRASGLMLLGMALFKVGFLRAGLSDGLFRRLLLGGLVCGLPLIAFWDTAKLCCGLGCFALFPRVSL
;
A
#
# COMPACT_ATOMS: atom_id res chain seq x y z
N MET A 1 5.57 0.14 3.65
CA MET A 1 5.15 0.17 2.23
C MET A 1 5.90 1.22 1.42
N THR A 2 5.76 2.53 1.72
CA THR A 2 6.22 3.62 0.82
C THR A 2 7.67 3.51 0.34
N LEU A 3 8.65 3.47 1.26
CA LEU A 3 10.07 3.38 0.91
C LEU A 3 10.36 2.11 0.10
N PHE A 4 9.84 0.97 0.54
CA PHE A 4 10.03 -0.30 -0.14
C PHE A 4 9.46 -0.29 -1.56
N SER A 5 8.27 0.29 -1.79
CA SER A 5 7.68 0.37 -3.14
C SER A 5 8.54 1.22 -4.07
N VAL A 6 9.00 2.38 -3.59
CA VAL A 6 9.89 3.28 -4.35
C VAL A 6 11.19 2.56 -4.71
N LEU A 7 11.85 1.93 -3.74
CA LEU A 7 13.10 1.20 -3.96
C LEU A 7 12.91 -0.03 -4.88
N PHE A 8 11.77 -0.71 -4.77
CA PHE A 8 11.46 -1.84 -5.65
C PHE A 8 11.34 -1.39 -7.11
N GLY A 9 10.64 -0.28 -7.36
CA GLY A 9 10.54 0.33 -8.69
C GLY A 9 11.91 0.72 -9.25
N ALA A 10 12.74 1.37 -8.44
CA ALA A 10 14.13 1.69 -8.80
C ALA A 10 14.94 0.43 -9.16
N GLY A 11 14.78 -0.65 -8.39
CA GLY A 11 15.42 -1.94 -8.64
C GLY A 11 15.01 -2.58 -9.97
N ILE A 12 13.77 -2.37 -10.43
CA ILE A 12 13.33 -2.84 -11.76
C ILE A 12 14.13 -2.14 -12.87
N VAL A 13 14.26 -0.81 -12.80
CA VAL A 13 15.01 -0.05 -13.82
C VAL A 13 16.49 -0.40 -13.78
N MET A 14 17.08 -0.50 -12.59
CA MET A 14 18.48 -0.90 -12.42
C MET A 14 18.76 -2.28 -13.03
N MET A 15 17.88 -3.26 -12.80
CA MET A 15 18.00 -4.60 -13.39
C MET A 15 17.88 -4.56 -14.91
N TRP A 16 16.94 -3.77 -15.44
CA TRP A 16 16.74 -3.61 -16.88
C TRP A 16 17.96 -2.97 -17.56
N GLU A 17 18.50 -1.88 -17.02
CA GLU A 17 19.69 -1.22 -17.56
C GLU A 17 20.91 -2.14 -17.56
N ARG A 18 21.14 -2.90 -16.47
CA ARG A 18 22.24 -3.89 -16.39
C ARG A 18 22.10 -5.01 -17.42
N ALA A 19 20.86 -5.47 -17.65
CA ALA A 19 20.60 -6.51 -18.64
C ALA A 19 20.81 -5.99 -20.07
N GLU A 20 20.37 -4.78 -20.40
CA GLU A 20 20.63 -4.17 -21.72
C GLU A 20 22.11 -3.91 -21.95
N ALA A 21 22.85 -3.42 -20.94
CA ALA A 21 24.30 -3.21 -21.04
C ALA A 21 25.10 -4.49 -21.33
N THR A 22 24.55 -5.67 -20.99
CA THR A 22 25.18 -6.98 -21.21
C THR A 22 24.54 -7.78 -22.35
N GLY A 23 23.64 -7.16 -23.14
CA GLY A 23 22.94 -7.81 -24.25
C GLY A 23 21.94 -8.90 -23.82
N ARG A 24 21.60 -9.00 -22.53
CA ARG A 24 20.70 -10.01 -21.97
C ARG A 24 19.24 -9.57 -22.03
N LYS A 25 18.33 -10.53 -22.22
CA LYS A 25 16.88 -10.27 -22.19
C LYS A 25 16.39 -10.00 -20.76
N SER A 26 16.22 -8.73 -20.39
CA SER A 26 15.69 -8.31 -19.07
C SER A 26 14.31 -8.90 -18.74
N THR A 27 13.44 -9.08 -19.74
CA THR A 27 12.04 -9.46 -19.52
C THR A 27 11.88 -10.83 -18.90
N GLY A 28 12.60 -11.84 -19.41
CA GLY A 28 12.56 -13.19 -18.84
C GLY A 28 13.08 -13.23 -17.40
N LEU A 29 14.15 -12.47 -17.12
CA LEU A 29 14.70 -12.35 -15.76
C LEU A 29 13.69 -11.71 -14.80
N HIS A 30 13.05 -10.62 -15.20
CA HIS A 30 12.05 -9.92 -14.39
C HIS A 30 10.88 -10.82 -14.03
N TYR A 31 10.25 -11.46 -15.02
CA TYR A 31 9.04 -12.26 -14.77
C TYR A 31 9.37 -13.56 -14.03
N ARG A 32 10.55 -14.18 -14.24
CA ARG A 32 10.97 -15.33 -13.44
C ARG A 32 11.16 -14.97 -11.96
N ARG A 33 11.84 -13.85 -11.68
CA ARG A 33 12.01 -13.35 -10.31
C ARG A 33 10.67 -12.96 -9.69
N THR A 34 9.82 -12.30 -10.46
CA THR A 34 8.48 -11.87 -10.01
C THR A 34 7.55 -13.06 -9.76
N LEU A 35 7.68 -14.14 -10.53
CA LEU A 35 6.95 -15.39 -10.30
C LEU A 35 7.36 -16.04 -8.98
N TRP A 36 8.66 -16.13 -8.68
CA TRP A 36 9.11 -16.64 -7.38
C TRP A 36 8.64 -15.74 -6.23
N LEU A 37 8.67 -14.42 -6.43
CA LEU A 37 8.12 -13.48 -5.45
C LEU A 37 6.62 -13.74 -5.20
N LEU A 38 5.85 -14.02 -6.25
CA LEU A 38 4.44 -14.38 -6.15
C LEU A 38 4.24 -15.69 -5.38
N VAL A 39 5.00 -16.74 -5.71
CA VAL A 39 4.91 -18.06 -5.07
C VAL A 39 5.25 -17.95 -3.58
N PHE A 40 6.37 -17.31 -3.24
CA PHE A 40 6.74 -17.11 -1.84
C PHE A 40 5.76 -16.18 -1.11
N GLY A 41 5.21 -15.19 -1.80
CA GLY A 41 4.17 -14.33 -1.24
C GLY A 41 2.90 -15.09 -0.90
N LEU A 42 2.44 -15.99 -1.78
CA LEU A 42 1.30 -16.86 -1.49
C LEU A 42 1.59 -17.78 -0.29
N ILE A 43 2.73 -18.47 -0.29
CA ILE A 43 3.11 -19.35 0.83
C ILE A 43 3.18 -18.55 2.13
N HIS A 44 3.79 -17.36 2.12
CA HIS A 44 3.92 -16.49 3.29
C HIS A 44 2.55 -15.96 3.75
N ALA A 45 1.70 -15.50 2.84
CA ALA A 45 0.37 -14.97 3.13
C ALA A 45 -0.54 -15.98 3.84
N TYR A 46 -0.52 -17.23 3.37
CA TYR A 46 -1.39 -18.28 3.88
C TYR A 46 -0.80 -19.02 5.09
N LEU A 47 0.51 -19.29 5.11
CA LEU A 47 1.11 -20.13 6.17
C LEU A 47 1.66 -19.33 7.36
N LEU A 48 2.08 -18.09 7.15
CA LEU A 48 2.84 -17.31 8.13
C LEU A 48 2.07 -16.09 8.60
N TRP A 49 1.74 -15.17 7.69
CA TRP A 49 1.10 -13.91 8.04
C TRP A 49 0.35 -13.30 6.85
N SER A 50 -0.93 -12.97 7.06
CA SER A 50 -1.84 -12.46 6.03
C SER A 50 -1.44 -11.09 5.44
N GLY A 51 -0.67 -10.28 6.17
CA GLY A 51 -0.21 -8.96 5.75
C GLY A 51 0.96 -8.96 4.74
N ASP A 52 1.19 -10.06 4.04
CA ASP A 52 2.26 -10.23 3.07
C ASP A 52 2.32 -9.10 2.01
N ILE A 53 3.52 -8.55 1.80
CA ILE A 53 3.77 -7.55 0.75
C ILE A 53 4.27 -8.17 -0.55
N LEU A 54 4.76 -9.42 -0.53
CA LEU A 54 5.43 -10.06 -1.65
C LEU A 54 4.44 -10.33 -2.79
N PHE A 55 3.26 -10.89 -2.48
CA PHE A 55 2.18 -11.12 -3.42
C PHE A 55 1.75 -9.80 -4.08
N LEU A 56 1.44 -8.79 -3.26
CA LEU A 56 1.08 -7.45 -3.73
C LEU A 56 2.14 -6.89 -4.68
N TYR A 57 3.41 -6.99 -4.29
CA TYR A 57 4.51 -6.45 -5.08
C TYR A 57 4.71 -7.23 -6.36
N ALA A 58 4.49 -8.54 -6.37
CA ALA A 58 4.60 -9.35 -7.58
C ALA A 58 3.55 -8.94 -8.62
N ILE A 59 2.30 -8.71 -8.19
CA ILE A 59 1.23 -8.23 -9.08
C ILE A 59 1.56 -6.84 -9.62
N CYS A 60 1.92 -5.90 -8.74
CA CYS A 60 2.26 -4.52 -9.13
C CYS A 60 3.48 -4.51 -10.07
N ALA A 61 4.54 -5.24 -9.73
CA ALA A 61 5.78 -5.36 -10.51
C ALA A 61 5.55 -5.91 -11.91
N SER A 62 4.61 -6.85 -12.06
CA SER A 62 4.23 -7.43 -13.35
C SER A 62 3.60 -6.39 -14.27
N TRP A 63 2.83 -5.45 -13.70
CA TRP A 63 2.19 -4.36 -14.43
C TRP A 63 3.15 -3.19 -14.70
N VAL A 64 3.86 -2.66 -13.69
CA VAL A 64 4.73 -1.49 -13.89
C VAL A 64 5.91 -1.77 -14.84
N TYR A 65 6.31 -3.03 -15.01
CA TYR A 65 7.42 -3.41 -15.91
C TYR A 65 7.17 -3.03 -17.38
N TRP A 66 5.91 -2.94 -17.81
CA TRP A 66 5.55 -2.46 -19.14
C TRP A 66 6.02 -1.02 -19.38
N LEU A 67 6.05 -0.20 -18.33
CA LEU A 67 6.46 1.20 -18.36
C LEU A 67 7.97 1.39 -18.13
N ARG A 68 8.76 0.32 -17.97
CA ARG A 68 10.20 0.43 -17.67
C ARG A 68 11.00 1.28 -18.67
N ARG A 69 10.55 1.37 -19.93
CA ARG A 69 11.20 2.15 -20.99
C ARG A 69 10.67 3.58 -21.11
N ALA A 70 9.58 3.92 -20.42
CA ALA A 70 9.00 5.25 -20.46
C ALA A 70 9.96 6.32 -19.90
N SER A 71 9.81 7.56 -20.37
CA SER A 71 10.62 8.68 -19.90
C SER A 71 10.29 9.02 -18.43
N PRO A 72 11.21 9.65 -17.68
CA PRO A 72 10.95 10.04 -16.29
C PRO A 72 9.70 10.91 -16.13
N LYS A 73 9.44 11.81 -17.10
CA LYS A 73 8.23 12.65 -17.10
C LYS A 73 6.95 11.82 -17.15
N VAL A 74 6.89 10.83 -18.06
CA VAL A 74 5.73 9.93 -18.18
C VAL A 74 5.56 9.10 -16.92
N LEU A 75 6.65 8.55 -16.39
CA LEU A 75 6.63 7.77 -15.14
C LEU A 75 6.13 8.60 -13.95
N THR A 76 6.52 9.87 -13.84
CA THR A 76 6.04 10.76 -12.79
C THR A 76 4.57 11.07 -12.93
N ILE A 77 4.10 11.40 -14.14
CA ILE A 77 2.68 11.71 -14.39
C ILE A 77 1.82 10.48 -14.13
N VAL A 78 2.11 9.36 -14.80
CA VAL A 78 1.34 8.12 -14.65
C VAL A 78 1.42 7.61 -13.21
N GLY A 79 2.60 7.61 -12.59
CA GLY A 79 2.78 7.21 -11.19
C GLY A 79 1.96 8.05 -10.23
N SER A 80 1.89 9.37 -10.44
CA SER A 80 1.07 10.27 -9.62
C SER A 80 -0.42 10.02 -9.83
N LEU A 81 -0.87 9.89 -11.08
CA LEU A 81 -2.28 9.59 -11.39
C LEU A 81 -2.72 8.26 -10.77
N VAL A 82 -1.93 7.20 -10.94
CA VAL A 82 -2.17 5.88 -10.36
C VAL A 82 -2.20 5.95 -8.83
N LEU A 83 -1.29 6.71 -8.21
CA LEU A 83 -1.26 6.90 -6.75
C LEU A 83 -2.52 7.63 -6.24
N MET A 84 -3.09 8.54 -7.03
CA MET A 84 -4.29 9.31 -6.65
C MET A 84 -5.58 8.49 -6.77
N VAL A 85 -5.60 7.37 -7.48
CA VAL A 85 -6.82 6.54 -7.63
C VAL A 85 -7.37 6.11 -6.27
N SER A 86 -6.53 5.53 -5.41
CA SER A 86 -7.02 5.01 -4.12
C SER A 86 -7.58 6.10 -3.19
N PRO A 87 -6.89 7.23 -2.94
CA PRO A 87 -7.47 8.34 -2.18
C PRO A 87 -8.79 8.85 -2.75
N VAL A 88 -8.91 8.96 -4.08
CA VAL A 88 -10.16 9.38 -4.74
C VAL A 88 -11.27 8.36 -4.51
N LEU A 89 -10.99 7.07 -4.62
CA LEU A 89 -11.97 6.00 -4.33
C LEU A 89 -12.44 6.06 -2.88
N TYR A 90 -11.53 6.25 -1.91
CA TYR A 90 -11.91 6.39 -0.49
C TYR A 90 -12.75 7.64 -0.22
N LEU A 91 -12.40 8.78 -0.83
CA LEU A 91 -13.19 10.00 -0.70
C LEU A 91 -14.58 9.85 -1.33
N ALA A 92 -14.67 9.22 -2.50
CA ALA A 92 -15.94 8.93 -3.15
C ALA A 92 -16.80 7.99 -2.29
N ALA A 93 -16.23 6.88 -1.81
CA ALA A 93 -16.94 5.95 -0.93
C ALA A 93 -17.44 6.66 0.35
N GLY A 94 -16.57 7.44 1.01
CA GLY A 94 -16.91 8.23 2.19
C GLY A 94 -18.05 9.22 1.94
N SER A 95 -18.09 9.86 0.78
CA SER A 95 -19.17 10.80 0.43
C SER A 95 -20.54 10.15 0.28
N THR A 96 -20.59 8.85 0.00
CA THR A 96 -21.86 8.09 -0.14
C THR A 96 -22.32 7.44 1.16
N MET A 97 -21.48 7.41 2.21
CA MET A 97 -21.83 6.78 3.49
C MET A 97 -23.15 7.26 4.10
N PRO A 98 -23.54 8.55 4.03
CA PRO A 98 -24.83 9.00 4.57
C PRO A 98 -26.06 8.34 3.93
N SER A 99 -25.92 7.79 2.72
CA SER A 99 -27.00 7.07 2.03
C SER A 99 -26.94 5.55 2.18
N TRP A 100 -25.98 5.03 2.96
CA TRP A 100 -25.85 3.58 3.18
C TRP A 100 -26.92 3.08 4.18
N PRO A 101 -27.35 1.82 4.07
CA PRO A 101 -28.20 1.19 5.08
C PRO A 101 -27.58 1.28 6.48
N THR A 102 -28.41 1.52 7.50
CA THR A 102 -27.96 1.63 8.90
C THR A 102 -27.18 0.38 9.36
N GLN A 103 -27.57 -0.81 8.88
CA GLN A 103 -26.88 -2.05 9.20
C GLN A 103 -25.42 -2.05 8.75
N ASP A 104 -25.12 -1.53 7.55
CA ASP A 104 -23.77 -1.47 7.01
C ASP A 104 -22.91 -0.46 7.77
N LEU A 105 -23.52 0.65 8.21
CA LEU A 105 -22.85 1.66 9.05
C LEU A 105 -22.50 1.11 10.44
N ILE A 106 -23.39 0.30 11.04
CA ILE A 106 -23.11 -0.40 12.30
C ILE A 106 -21.98 -1.40 12.11
N ALA A 107 -22.06 -2.26 11.08
CA ALA A 107 -21.02 -3.25 10.78
C ALA A 107 -19.65 -2.60 10.54
N LEU A 108 -19.62 -1.47 9.82
CA LEU A 108 -18.40 -0.68 9.65
C LEU A 108 -17.87 -0.18 10.99
N THR A 109 -18.72 0.37 11.85
CA THR A 109 -18.30 0.88 13.16
C THR A 109 -17.72 -0.22 14.04
N GLU A 110 -18.38 -1.38 14.10
CA GLU A 110 -17.89 -2.55 14.84
C GLU A 110 -16.56 -3.07 14.30
N SER A 111 -16.30 -2.95 12.99
CA SER A 111 -15.01 -3.33 12.39
C SER A 111 -13.85 -2.43 12.81
N TRP A 112 -14.10 -1.14 13.08
CA TRP A 112 -13.08 -0.18 13.50
C TRP A 112 -12.93 -0.09 15.02
N ALA A 113 -13.98 -0.38 15.77
CA ALA A 113 -14.01 -0.37 17.23
C ALA A 113 -14.66 -1.66 17.77
N PRO A 114 -14.00 -2.81 17.62
CA PRO A 114 -14.55 -4.09 18.05
C PRO A 114 -14.71 -4.15 19.58
N GLY A 115 -15.79 -4.79 20.04
CA GLY A 115 -16.04 -5.00 21.46
C GLY A 115 -14.99 -5.91 22.13
N TYR A 116 -14.89 -5.83 23.46
CA TYR A 116 -13.93 -6.60 24.26
C TYR A 116 -13.98 -8.12 24.00
N GLU A 117 -15.20 -8.68 23.86
CA GLU A 117 -15.36 -10.12 23.55
C GLU A 117 -14.79 -10.51 22.19
N ALA A 118 -14.94 -9.65 21.17
CA ALA A 118 -14.39 -9.90 19.84
C ALA A 118 -12.85 -9.87 19.87
N VAL A 119 -12.28 -8.89 20.58
CA VAL A 119 -10.82 -8.76 20.76
C VAL A 119 -10.25 -9.96 21.52
N THR A 120 -10.86 -10.35 22.64
CA THR A 120 -10.38 -11.50 23.43
C THR A 120 -10.49 -12.82 22.67
N ARG A 121 -11.53 -13.00 21.85
CA ARG A 121 -11.64 -14.15 20.94
C ARG A 121 -10.53 -14.18 19.91
N GLU A 122 -10.23 -13.05 19.27
CA GLU A 122 -9.15 -12.94 18.30
C GLU A 122 -7.78 -13.22 18.95
N VAL A 123 -7.52 -12.64 20.12
CA VAL A 123 -6.30 -12.90 20.90
C VAL A 123 -6.18 -14.39 21.25
N GLY A 124 -7.25 -15.01 21.73
CA GLY A 124 -7.28 -16.45 22.03
C GLY A 124 -6.98 -17.31 20.81
N ASN A 125 -7.52 -16.96 19.64
CA ASN A 125 -7.23 -17.65 18.38
C ASN A 125 -5.74 -17.54 18.01
N PHE A 126 -5.14 -16.35 18.10
CA PHE A 126 -3.72 -16.12 17.76
C PHE A 126 -2.72 -16.60 18.82
N GLN A 127 -3.17 -16.86 20.04
CA GLN A 127 -2.39 -17.57 21.08
C GLN A 127 -2.53 -19.10 20.98
N GLY A 128 -3.49 -19.59 20.19
CA GLY A 128 -3.68 -21.00 19.92
C GLY A 128 -2.59 -21.63 19.05
N SER A 129 -2.76 -22.91 18.75
CA SER A 129 -1.84 -23.65 17.86
C SER A 129 -1.85 -23.09 16.44
N TRP A 130 -0.78 -23.38 15.68
CA TRP A 130 -0.65 -22.92 14.30
C TRP A 130 -1.84 -23.33 13.41
N GLY A 131 -2.42 -24.52 13.62
CA GLY A 131 -3.58 -24.99 12.87
C GLY A 131 -4.86 -24.23 13.19
N GLN A 132 -5.08 -23.85 14.45
CA GLN A 132 -6.23 -23.02 14.87
C GLN A 132 -6.19 -21.63 14.23
N GLN A 133 -4.98 -21.08 14.04
CA GLN A 133 -4.79 -19.78 13.39
C GLN A 133 -5.03 -19.84 11.88
N MET A 134 -4.98 -21.02 11.26
CA MET A 134 -4.97 -21.16 9.81
C MET A 134 -6.25 -20.62 9.16
N GLU A 135 -7.41 -20.93 9.73
CA GLU A 135 -8.69 -20.44 9.21
C GLU A 135 -8.74 -18.92 9.20
N SER A 136 -8.34 -18.28 10.30
CA SER A 136 -8.30 -16.82 10.43
C SER A 136 -7.30 -16.18 9.45
N ARG A 137 -6.12 -16.79 9.28
CA ARG A 137 -5.10 -16.30 8.33
C ARG A 137 -5.58 -16.41 6.89
N VAL A 138 -6.18 -17.53 6.50
CA VAL A 138 -6.68 -17.76 5.13
C VAL A 138 -7.79 -16.76 4.80
N GLN A 139 -8.76 -16.58 5.70
CA GLN A 139 -9.85 -15.61 5.53
C GLN A 139 -9.30 -14.18 5.39
N LEU A 140 -8.38 -13.78 6.27
CA LEU A 140 -7.78 -12.44 6.23
C LEU A 140 -6.90 -12.23 4.98
N ALA A 141 -6.11 -13.22 4.59
CA ALA A 141 -5.29 -13.17 3.37
C ALA A 141 -6.17 -13.05 2.12
N LEU A 142 -7.25 -13.81 2.03
CA LEU A 142 -8.22 -13.70 0.94
C LEU A 142 -8.90 -12.34 0.92
N GLY A 143 -9.32 -11.82 2.08
CA GLY A 143 -9.89 -10.49 2.19
C GLY A 143 -8.93 -9.39 1.70
N LEU A 144 -7.66 -9.45 2.11
CA LEU A 144 -6.64 -8.50 1.65
C LEU A 144 -6.38 -8.62 0.13
N GLN A 145 -6.38 -9.83 -0.42
CA GLN A 145 -6.17 -10.06 -1.86
C GLN A 145 -7.37 -9.66 -2.72
N ARG A 146 -8.60 -9.82 -2.22
CA ARG A 146 -9.83 -9.51 -2.95
C ARG A 146 -10.25 -8.06 -2.81
N GLU A 147 -10.12 -7.49 -1.61
CA GLU A 147 -10.61 -6.15 -1.30
C GLU A 147 -9.46 -5.14 -1.28
N ALA A 148 -8.44 -5.37 -0.45
CA ALA A 148 -7.39 -4.37 -0.27
C ALA A 148 -6.53 -4.20 -1.53
N LEU A 149 -6.25 -5.26 -2.29
CA LEU A 149 -5.46 -5.18 -3.52
C LEU A 149 -6.10 -4.25 -4.57
N PRO A 150 -7.31 -4.50 -5.10
CA PRO A 150 -7.87 -3.68 -6.19
C PRO A 150 -8.35 -2.30 -5.75
N PHE A 151 -8.65 -2.06 -4.47
CA PHE A 151 -9.16 -0.76 -4.01
C PHE A 151 -8.08 0.13 -3.36
N TRP A 152 -6.95 -0.44 -2.94
CA TRP A 152 -5.90 0.32 -2.26
C TRP A 152 -4.48 -0.07 -2.65
N GLY A 153 -4.11 -1.33 -2.41
CA GLY A 153 -2.74 -1.83 -2.50
C GLY A 153 -2.14 -1.67 -3.89
N PHE A 154 -2.87 -2.07 -4.93
CA PHE A 154 -2.39 -2.04 -6.32
C PHE A 154 -2.05 -0.62 -6.77
N TRP A 155 -2.99 0.31 -6.59
CA TRP A 155 -2.83 1.72 -6.97
C TRP A 155 -1.70 2.39 -6.19
N ARG A 156 -1.68 2.20 -4.87
CA ARG A 156 -0.68 2.81 -4.01
C ARG A 156 0.72 2.29 -4.30
N ALA A 157 0.91 0.97 -4.35
CA ALA A 157 2.21 0.37 -4.59
C ALA A 157 2.71 0.62 -6.02
N SER A 158 1.86 0.45 -7.03
CA SER A 158 2.24 0.69 -8.44
C SER A 158 2.60 2.15 -8.70
N GLY A 159 1.82 3.10 -8.18
CA GLY A 159 2.11 4.52 -8.30
C GLY A 159 3.47 4.89 -7.70
N LEU A 160 3.74 4.39 -6.48
CA LEU A 160 5.04 4.59 -5.81
C LEU A 160 6.20 3.87 -6.51
N MET A 161 5.99 2.68 -7.05
CA MET A 161 7.00 1.98 -7.86
C MET A 161 7.35 2.79 -9.11
N LEU A 162 6.37 3.34 -9.83
CA LEU A 162 6.60 4.19 -11.00
C LEU A 162 7.35 5.48 -10.65
N LEU A 163 6.99 6.12 -9.53
CA LEU A 163 7.75 7.25 -8.99
C LEU A 163 9.18 6.86 -8.65
N GLY A 164 9.39 5.68 -8.06
CA GLY A 164 10.72 5.12 -7.82
C GLY A 164 11.53 4.90 -9.10
N MET A 165 10.90 4.41 -10.17
CA MET A 165 11.52 4.31 -11.49
C MET A 165 11.94 5.69 -12.02
N ALA A 166 11.08 6.70 -11.90
CA ALA A 166 11.37 8.06 -12.33
C ALA A 166 12.54 8.67 -11.55
N LEU A 167 12.51 8.57 -10.22
CA LEU A 167 13.57 9.05 -9.34
C LEU A 167 14.92 8.37 -9.63
N PHE A 168 14.91 7.07 -9.91
CA PHE A 168 16.12 6.36 -10.30
C PHE A 168 16.70 6.87 -11.62
N LYS A 169 15.85 7.08 -12.64
CA LYS A 169 16.29 7.57 -13.96
C LYS A 169 16.78 9.01 -13.95
N VAL A 170 16.29 9.85 -13.04
CA VAL A 170 16.78 11.23 -12.84
C VAL A 170 18.08 11.26 -12.03
N GLY A 171 18.52 10.12 -11.49
CA GLY A 171 19.76 10.02 -10.72
C GLY A 171 19.61 10.32 -9.23
N PHE A 172 18.39 10.63 -8.77
CA PHE A 172 18.11 10.91 -7.35
C PHE A 172 18.54 9.74 -6.44
N LEU A 173 18.23 8.50 -6.85
CA LEU A 173 18.54 7.29 -6.07
C LEU A 173 19.94 6.71 -6.35
N ARG A 174 20.79 7.41 -7.12
CA ARG A 174 22.16 6.98 -7.43
C ARG A 174 23.21 7.59 -6.48
N ALA A 175 22.79 8.15 -5.34
CA ALA A 175 23.64 8.92 -4.43
C ALA A 175 24.36 10.12 -5.08
N GLY A 176 23.79 10.67 -6.17
CA GLY A 176 24.34 11.81 -6.92
C GLY A 176 23.80 13.17 -6.49
N LEU A 177 23.09 13.28 -5.37
CA LEU A 177 22.56 14.56 -4.88
C LEU A 177 23.63 15.30 -4.10
N SER A 178 23.72 16.62 -4.29
CA SER A 178 24.54 17.45 -3.41
C SER A 178 23.96 17.46 -1.99
N ASP A 179 24.85 17.51 -0.99
CA ASP A 179 24.47 17.57 0.43
C ASP A 179 23.46 18.70 0.72
N GLY A 180 23.61 19.84 0.04
CA GLY A 180 22.71 20.98 0.16
C GLY A 180 21.29 20.68 -0.33
N LEU A 181 21.14 20.00 -1.47
CA LEU A 181 19.84 19.61 -1.99
C LEU A 181 19.19 18.55 -1.08
N PHE A 182 19.97 17.58 -0.61
CA PHE A 182 19.48 16.56 0.33
C PHE A 182 18.95 17.17 1.62
N ARG A 183 19.71 18.10 2.24
CA ARG A 183 19.26 18.80 3.45
C ARG A 183 17.99 19.62 3.23
N ARG A 184 17.86 20.30 2.09
CA ARG A 184 16.65 21.06 1.75
C ARG A 184 15.42 20.17 1.61
N LEU A 185 15.58 19.01 0.97
CA LEU A 185 14.49 18.03 0.83
C LEU A 185 14.12 17.40 2.18
N LEU A 186 15.11 17.10 3.02
CA LEU A 186 14.89 16.58 4.37
C LEU A 186 14.11 17.59 5.22
N LEU A 187 14.59 18.85 5.27
CA LEU A 187 13.95 19.91 6.04
C LEU A 187 12.56 20.22 5.50
N GLY A 188 12.40 20.34 4.18
CA GLY A 188 11.08 20.53 3.56
C GLY A 188 10.12 19.37 3.87
N GLY A 189 10.61 18.14 3.81
CA GLY A 189 9.83 16.95 4.18
C GLY A 189 9.41 16.94 5.64
N LEU A 190 10.29 17.34 6.57
CA LEU A 190 9.97 17.42 8.00
C LEU A 190 9.00 18.58 8.30
N VAL A 191 9.27 19.76 7.76
CA VAL A 191 8.48 20.98 7.98
C VAL A 191 7.09 20.87 7.36
N CYS A 192 6.93 20.22 6.22
CA CYS A 192 5.61 20.02 5.62
C CYS A 192 4.93 18.76 6.17
N GLY A 193 5.70 17.68 6.37
CA GLY A 193 5.16 16.37 6.73
C GLY A 193 4.69 16.28 8.18
N LEU A 194 5.46 16.78 9.15
CA LEU A 194 5.09 16.69 10.56
C LEU A 194 3.82 17.48 10.88
N PRO A 195 3.63 18.74 10.42
CA PRO A 195 2.38 19.45 10.65
C PRO A 195 1.19 18.80 9.95
N LEU A 196 1.38 18.23 8.75
CA LEU A 196 0.29 17.54 8.05
C LEU A 196 -0.19 16.29 8.80
N ILE A 197 0.74 15.52 9.36
CA ILE A 197 0.44 14.35 10.20
C ILE A 197 -0.25 14.81 11.49
N ALA A 198 0.30 15.81 12.18
CA ALA A 198 -0.28 16.34 13.41
C ALA A 198 -1.69 16.92 13.17
N PHE A 199 -1.89 17.63 12.06
CA PHE A 199 -3.20 18.13 11.64
C PHE A 199 -4.18 16.99 11.38
N TRP A 200 -3.75 15.94 10.69
CA TRP A 200 -4.60 14.79 10.40
C TRP A 200 -5.01 14.03 11.67
N ASP A 201 -4.10 13.83 12.62
CA ASP A 201 -4.41 13.16 13.88
C ASP A 201 -5.30 14.02 14.78
N THR A 202 -5.07 15.34 14.82
CA THR A 202 -5.98 16.25 15.53
C THR A 202 -7.34 16.37 14.87
N ALA A 203 -7.42 16.39 13.53
CA ALA A 203 -8.67 16.33 12.78
C ALA A 203 -9.40 15.01 13.00
N LYS A 204 -8.71 13.87 13.11
CA LYS A 204 -9.32 12.58 13.50
C LYS A 204 -9.84 12.58 14.93
N LEU A 205 -9.18 13.27 15.87
CA LEU A 205 -9.68 13.39 17.24
C LEU A 205 -10.92 14.30 17.30
N CYS A 206 -10.87 15.45 16.62
CA CYS A 206 -11.98 16.40 16.55
C CYS A 206 -13.17 15.86 15.74
N CYS A 207 -12.93 15.27 14.57
CA CYS A 207 -13.96 14.63 13.75
C CYS A 207 -14.28 13.21 14.23
N GLY A 208 -13.46 12.54 15.04
CA GLY A 208 -13.83 11.29 15.70
C GLY A 208 -14.96 11.53 16.70
N LEU A 209 -14.87 12.62 17.48
CA LEU A 209 -15.97 13.12 18.30
C LEU A 209 -17.19 13.56 17.45
N GLY A 210 -16.97 14.07 16.22
CA GLY A 210 -18.03 14.49 15.29
C GLY A 210 -18.67 13.36 14.45
N CYS A 211 -17.93 12.31 14.12
CA CYS A 211 -18.40 11.14 13.38
C CYS A 211 -19.23 10.27 14.32
N PHE A 212 -18.81 10.12 15.58
CA PHE A 212 -19.68 9.59 16.66
C PHE A 212 -20.93 10.45 16.91
N ALA A 213 -20.94 11.73 16.53
CA ALA A 213 -22.13 12.59 16.61
C ALA A 213 -23.04 12.53 15.36
N LEU A 214 -22.55 11.99 14.24
CA LEU A 214 -23.32 11.70 13.02
C LEU A 214 -23.96 10.30 13.05
N PHE A 215 -23.48 9.40 13.90
CA PHE A 215 -24.25 8.23 14.32
C PHE A 215 -25.35 8.71 15.26
N PRO A 216 -26.64 8.45 14.99
CA PRO A 216 -27.67 8.72 15.98
C PRO A 216 -27.27 7.97 17.25
N ARG A 217 -27.29 8.66 18.40
CA ARG A 217 -27.22 8.01 19.70
C ARG A 217 -28.34 6.97 19.72
N VAL A 218 -27.99 5.71 19.49
CA VAL A 218 -28.89 4.60 19.80
C VAL A 218 -28.91 4.53 21.32
N SER A 219 -29.86 5.26 21.90
CA SER A 219 -30.25 5.12 23.29
C SER A 219 -30.74 3.69 23.49
N LEU A 220 -29.92 2.88 24.18
CA LEU A 220 -30.39 1.70 24.88
C LEU A 220 -31.43 2.09 25.95
#